data_AF-A0A2J5P8S3-F1
#
_entry.id   AF-A0A2J5P8S3-F1
#
_cell.length_a   1.000
_cell.length_b   1.000
_cell.length_c   1.000
_cell.angle_alpha   90.00
_cell.angle_beta   90.00
_cell.angle_gamma   90.00
#
_symmetry.space_group_name_H-M   'P 1'
#
loop_
_entity.id
_entity.type
_entity.pdbx_description
1 polymer ?
#
loop_
_entity_poly.entity_id
_entity_poly.type
_entity_poly.pdbx_seq_one_letter_code
_entity_poly.pdbx_strand_id
1 'polypeptide(L)'
;AIDYALHGPINPALLVVTDTNKPKLSYARQHYPSEPQTLIHYLDGRDASRETLMALSGGHGFDDIFVFVPNEQLITLASSLLAPDGCLNFFAGPQDKQFSAPINFYDVHYAFTHYVGTSGGNTDDMRAAVALMQEKKVQTAKVVTHILGLNAAGETTLDLPAVGGGKKLVYTGKNIPLTPLGNISDPQLAAIMERHHGIWSKEAEEYLLAHAEDIAHD
;
A
#
# COMPACT_ATOMS: atom_id res chain seq x y z
N ALA A 1 1.92 2.95 -3.25
CA ALA A 1 1.11 2.82 -4.47
C ALA A 1 0.15 4.01 -4.60
N ILE A 2 -0.92 4.08 -3.79
CA ILE A 2 -1.91 5.19 -3.85
C ILE A 2 -1.25 6.57 -3.80
N ASP A 3 -0.44 6.82 -2.78
CA ASP A 3 0.24 8.13 -2.61
C ASP A 3 1.14 8.51 -3.78
N TYR A 4 1.79 7.53 -4.40
CA TYR A 4 2.63 7.75 -5.58
C TYR A 4 1.78 7.96 -6.85
N ALA A 5 0.64 7.29 -6.98
CA ALA A 5 -0.28 7.54 -8.10
C ALA A 5 -0.82 8.98 -8.05
N LEU A 6 -1.11 9.49 -6.85
CA LEU A 6 -1.65 10.84 -6.66
C LEU A 6 -0.62 11.96 -6.82
N HIS A 7 0.63 11.69 -6.43
CA HIS A 7 1.67 12.73 -6.31
C HIS A 7 2.92 12.48 -7.15
N GLY A 8 2.92 11.41 -7.94
CA GLY A 8 3.96 11.09 -8.90
C GLY A 8 3.96 12.07 -10.09
N PRO A 9 4.90 11.91 -11.03
CA PRO A 9 5.01 12.78 -12.20
C PRO A 9 3.83 12.66 -13.18
N ILE A 10 3.09 11.56 -13.09
CA ILE A 10 1.88 11.29 -13.89
C ILE A 10 0.77 10.94 -12.90
N ASN A 11 -0.37 11.61 -13.01
CA ASN A 11 -1.51 11.39 -12.12
C ASN A 11 -2.72 10.94 -12.94
N PRO A 12 -3.40 9.86 -12.56
CA PRO A 12 -4.57 9.39 -13.28
C PRO A 12 -5.76 10.33 -13.04
N ALA A 13 -6.63 10.51 -14.02
CA ALA A 13 -7.89 11.24 -13.80
C ALA A 13 -8.86 10.46 -12.89
N LEU A 14 -8.80 9.12 -12.95
CA LEU A 14 -9.59 8.18 -12.16
C LEU A 14 -8.67 7.14 -11.51
N LEU A 15 -8.71 7.03 -10.20
CA LEU A 15 -8.04 5.98 -9.44
C LEU A 15 -9.08 5.11 -8.74
N VAL A 16 -9.06 3.81 -9.01
CA VAL A 16 -9.93 2.85 -8.32
C VAL A 16 -9.08 1.92 -7.47
N VAL A 17 -9.36 1.88 -6.17
CA VAL A 17 -8.66 1.03 -5.19
C VAL A 17 -9.62 -0.03 -4.69
N THR A 18 -9.23 -1.30 -4.83
CA THR A 18 -10.00 -2.46 -4.36
C THR A 18 -9.22 -3.26 -3.33
N ASP A 19 -9.89 -3.70 -2.28
CA ASP A 19 -9.35 -4.63 -1.27
C ASP A 19 -10.54 -5.36 -0.60
N THR A 20 -10.32 -6.58 -0.11
CA THR A 20 -11.34 -7.33 0.66
C THR A 20 -11.25 -7.05 2.16
N ASN A 21 -10.15 -6.43 2.61
CA ASN A 21 -9.92 -6.01 3.98
C ASN A 21 -10.53 -4.61 4.23
N LYS A 22 -11.74 -4.61 4.81
CA LYS A 22 -12.49 -3.37 5.10
C LYS A 22 -11.71 -2.37 5.96
N PRO A 23 -11.05 -2.77 7.07
CA PRO A 23 -10.23 -1.83 7.84
C PRO A 23 -9.12 -1.14 7.02
N LYS A 24 -8.38 -1.88 6.19
CA LYS A 24 -7.35 -1.30 5.31
C LYS A 24 -7.95 -0.34 4.29
N LEU A 25 -9.08 -0.71 3.70
CA LEU A 25 -9.77 0.12 2.71
C LEU A 25 -10.30 1.43 3.34
N SER A 26 -10.90 1.34 4.53
CA SER A 26 -11.36 2.52 5.29
C SER A 26 -10.21 3.44 5.67
N TYR A 27 -9.09 2.86 6.13
CA TYR A 27 -7.87 3.62 6.42
C TYR A 27 -7.35 4.34 5.17
N ALA A 28 -7.24 3.63 4.04
CA ALA A 28 -6.80 4.23 2.78
C ALA A 28 -7.74 5.38 2.35
N ARG A 29 -9.06 5.19 2.44
CA ARG A 29 -10.06 6.23 2.13
C ARG A 29 -9.90 7.48 3.00
N GLN A 30 -9.60 7.32 4.28
CA GLN A 30 -9.41 8.43 5.20
C GLN A 30 -8.14 9.24 4.88
N HIS A 31 -7.05 8.57 4.48
CA HIS A 31 -5.73 9.19 4.33
C HIS A 31 -5.36 9.59 2.90
N TYR A 32 -6.15 9.19 1.91
CA TYR A 32 -5.97 9.50 0.50
C TYR A 32 -7.32 9.87 -0.14
N PRO A 33 -7.87 11.06 0.17
CA PRO A 33 -9.10 11.55 -0.46
C PRO A 33 -8.84 11.91 -1.93
N SER A 34 -9.92 12.15 -2.69
CA SER A 34 -9.80 12.69 -4.05
C SER A 34 -9.13 14.06 -4.06
N GLU A 35 -8.42 14.33 -5.15
CA GLU A 35 -7.69 15.58 -5.39
C GLU A 35 -8.21 16.25 -6.68
N PRO A 36 -7.95 17.56 -6.89
CA PRO A 36 -8.46 18.27 -8.07
C PRO A 36 -8.18 17.59 -9.42
N GLN A 37 -7.05 16.87 -9.52
CA GLN A 37 -6.60 16.16 -10.71
C GLN A 37 -7.02 14.68 -10.75
N THR A 38 -7.44 14.09 -9.63
CA THR A 38 -7.72 12.65 -9.52
C THR A 38 -8.95 12.37 -8.68
N LEU A 39 -9.98 11.79 -9.33
CA LEU A 39 -11.13 11.21 -8.65
C LEU A 39 -10.77 9.81 -8.14
N ILE A 40 -11.02 9.53 -6.86
CA ILE A 40 -10.69 8.24 -6.25
C ILE A 40 -11.93 7.50 -5.78
N HIS A 41 -12.05 6.22 -6.16
CA HIS A 41 -13.05 5.31 -5.63
C HIS A 41 -12.41 4.17 -4.84
N TYR A 42 -13.00 3.85 -3.69
CA TYR A 42 -12.63 2.72 -2.85
C TYR A 42 -13.76 1.71 -2.83
N LEU A 43 -13.54 0.52 -3.36
CA LEU A 43 -14.55 -0.56 -3.37
C LEU A 43 -14.07 -1.79 -2.61
N ASP A 44 -15.00 -2.43 -1.91
CA ASP A 44 -14.77 -3.78 -1.41
C ASP A 44 -14.60 -4.71 -2.60
N GLY A 45 -13.54 -5.54 -2.61
CA GLY A 45 -13.26 -6.46 -3.71
C GLY A 45 -14.41 -7.43 -4.02
N ARG A 46 -15.32 -7.67 -3.06
CA ARG A 46 -16.52 -8.49 -3.26
C ARG A 46 -17.61 -7.79 -4.09
N ASP A 47 -17.62 -6.47 -4.09
CA ASP A 47 -18.59 -5.64 -4.82
C ASP A 47 -18.00 -5.11 -6.16
N ALA A 48 -16.70 -5.33 -6.38
CA ALA A 48 -15.94 -4.87 -7.53
C ALA A 48 -16.09 -5.82 -8.74
N SER A 49 -17.33 -6.05 -9.21
CA SER A 49 -17.56 -6.81 -10.44
C SER A 49 -17.02 -6.07 -11.66
N ARG A 50 -16.89 -6.78 -12.79
CA ARG A 50 -16.48 -6.19 -14.06
C ARG A 50 -17.39 -5.03 -14.45
N GLU A 51 -18.70 -5.22 -14.36
CA GLU A 51 -19.71 -4.22 -14.71
C GLU A 51 -19.59 -2.98 -13.82
N THR A 52 -19.44 -3.18 -12.51
CA THR A 52 -19.25 -2.08 -11.55
C THR A 52 -18.00 -1.27 -11.89
N LEU A 53 -16.87 -1.95 -12.15
CA LEU A 53 -15.59 -1.29 -12.44
C LEU A 53 -15.61 -0.59 -13.81
N MET A 54 -16.19 -1.19 -14.84
CA MET A 54 -16.38 -0.56 -16.15
C MET A 54 -17.29 0.66 -16.09
N ALA A 55 -18.32 0.64 -15.23
CA ALA A 55 -19.20 1.79 -15.07
C ALA A 55 -18.47 3.02 -14.51
N LEU A 56 -17.47 2.80 -13.63
CA LEU A 56 -16.66 3.90 -13.06
C LEU A 56 -15.81 4.61 -14.11
N SER A 57 -15.34 3.88 -15.12
CA SER A 57 -14.59 4.45 -16.25
C SER A 57 -15.49 4.83 -17.44
N GLY A 58 -16.82 4.85 -17.27
CA GLY A 58 -17.75 5.18 -18.35
C GLY A 58 -17.71 4.19 -19.52
N GLY A 59 -17.27 2.95 -19.29
CA GLY A 59 -17.13 1.92 -20.30
C GLY A 59 -15.78 1.90 -21.03
N HIS A 60 -14.85 2.81 -20.71
CA HIS A 60 -13.51 2.87 -21.34
C HIS A 60 -12.62 1.68 -20.95
N GLY A 61 -12.70 1.25 -19.70
CA GLY A 61 -11.70 0.37 -19.09
C GLY A 61 -10.66 1.17 -18.31
N PHE A 62 -9.49 0.56 -18.07
CA PHE A 62 -8.39 1.19 -17.33
C PHE A 62 -7.10 1.13 -18.14
N ASP A 63 -6.41 2.26 -18.22
CA ASP A 63 -5.14 2.37 -18.95
C ASP A 63 -4.00 1.67 -18.19
N ASP A 64 -4.05 1.67 -16.87
CA ASP A 64 -3.09 0.97 -16.01
C ASP A 64 -3.80 0.20 -14.89
N ILE A 65 -3.44 -1.06 -14.70
CA ILE A 65 -3.93 -1.88 -13.57
C ILE A 65 -2.76 -2.53 -12.84
N PHE A 66 -2.67 -2.28 -11.53
CA PHE A 66 -1.64 -2.88 -10.66
C PHE A 66 -2.25 -3.97 -9.79
N VAL A 67 -1.76 -5.20 -9.93
CA VAL A 67 -2.22 -6.37 -9.15
C VAL A 67 -1.22 -6.68 -8.04
N PHE A 68 -1.68 -6.55 -6.79
CA PHE A 68 -0.88 -6.74 -5.58
C PHE A 68 -1.12 -8.08 -4.85
N VAL A 69 -2.03 -8.91 -5.36
CA VAL A 69 -2.37 -10.22 -4.77
C VAL A 69 -2.26 -11.31 -5.84
N PRO A 70 -1.57 -12.43 -5.59
CA PRO A 70 -1.45 -13.52 -6.55
C PRO A 70 -2.73 -14.38 -6.50
N ASN A 71 -3.80 -13.88 -7.12
CA ASN A 71 -5.09 -14.56 -7.20
C ASN A 71 -5.57 -14.63 -8.66
N GLU A 72 -5.84 -15.84 -9.13
CA GLU A 72 -6.20 -16.11 -10.53
C GLU A 72 -7.43 -15.33 -11.00
N GLN A 73 -8.51 -15.32 -10.19
CA GLN A 73 -9.76 -14.64 -10.53
C GLN A 73 -9.56 -13.13 -10.60
N LEU A 74 -8.78 -12.56 -9.67
CA LEU A 74 -8.42 -11.14 -9.66
C LEU A 74 -7.63 -10.75 -10.91
N ILE A 75 -6.63 -11.55 -11.30
CA ILE A 75 -5.81 -11.27 -12.49
C ILE A 75 -6.65 -11.38 -13.77
N THR A 76 -7.51 -12.39 -13.86
CA THR A 76 -8.41 -12.58 -15.01
C THR A 76 -9.39 -11.42 -15.14
N LEU A 77 -9.97 -10.99 -14.02
CA LEU A 77 -10.84 -9.80 -13.97
C LEU A 77 -10.07 -8.55 -14.41
N ALA A 78 -8.89 -8.31 -13.84
CA ALA A 78 -8.02 -7.18 -14.20
C ALA A 78 -7.69 -7.17 -15.70
N SER A 79 -7.29 -8.30 -16.27
CA SER A 79 -7.04 -8.45 -17.71
C SER A 79 -8.25 -8.04 -18.54
N SER A 80 -9.47 -8.43 -18.14
CA SER A 80 -10.72 -8.09 -18.85
C SER A 80 -11.17 -6.62 -18.75
N LEU A 81 -10.50 -5.84 -17.91
CA LEU A 81 -10.80 -4.43 -17.62
C LEU A 81 -9.83 -3.46 -18.31
N LEU A 82 -8.76 -3.95 -18.92
CA LEU A 82 -7.81 -3.11 -19.64
C LEU A 82 -8.49 -2.39 -20.80
N ALA A 83 -8.21 -1.11 -20.92
CA ALA A 83 -8.51 -0.34 -22.12
C ALA A 83 -7.56 -0.75 -23.26
N PRO A 84 -7.86 -0.41 -24.54
CA PRO A 84 -6.89 -0.52 -25.62
C PRO A 84 -5.58 0.21 -25.27
N ASP A 85 -4.44 -0.41 -25.58
CA ASP A 85 -3.08 0.02 -25.21
C ASP A 85 -2.78 -0.03 -23.69
N GLY A 86 -3.70 -0.54 -22.87
CA GLY A 86 -3.55 -0.58 -21.42
C GLY A 86 -2.50 -1.57 -20.92
N CYS A 87 -1.97 -1.31 -19.72
CA CYS A 87 -0.91 -2.10 -19.09
C CYS A 87 -1.37 -2.73 -17.77
N LEU A 88 -1.23 -4.05 -17.66
CA LEU A 88 -1.35 -4.77 -16.39
C LEU A 88 0.04 -5.00 -15.80
N ASN A 89 0.28 -4.39 -14.63
CA ASN A 89 1.47 -4.63 -13.82
C ASN A 89 1.17 -5.66 -12.74
N PHE A 90 1.81 -6.82 -12.84
CA PHE A 90 1.79 -7.86 -11.82
C PHE A 90 2.94 -7.63 -10.84
N PHE A 91 2.62 -6.95 -9.72
CA PHE A 91 3.57 -6.69 -8.64
C PHE A 91 3.58 -7.82 -7.59
N ALA A 92 2.50 -8.59 -7.50
CA ALA A 92 2.40 -9.68 -6.55
C ALA A 92 3.57 -10.67 -6.73
N GLY A 93 4.19 -11.09 -5.62
CA GLY A 93 5.23 -12.11 -5.61
C GLY A 93 4.66 -13.50 -5.25
N PRO A 94 4.13 -14.29 -6.21
CA PRO A 94 3.63 -15.63 -5.92
C PRO A 94 4.78 -16.54 -5.45
N GLN A 95 4.49 -17.38 -4.45
CA GLN A 95 5.43 -18.39 -3.97
C GLN A 95 5.33 -19.70 -4.75
N ASP A 96 4.14 -20.00 -5.29
CA ASP A 96 3.92 -21.17 -6.12
C ASP A 96 4.47 -20.93 -7.53
N LYS A 97 5.43 -21.77 -7.92
CA LYS A 97 6.08 -21.73 -9.23
C LYS A 97 5.17 -22.17 -10.37
N GLN A 98 4.03 -22.79 -10.07
CA GLN A 98 3.02 -23.20 -11.05
C GLN A 98 1.82 -22.23 -11.10
N PHE A 99 1.86 -21.15 -10.30
CA PHE A 99 0.81 -20.16 -10.32
C PHE A 99 0.66 -19.56 -11.73
N SER A 100 -0.56 -19.58 -12.25
CA SER A 100 -0.90 -19.04 -13.57
C SER A 100 -2.30 -18.46 -13.53
N ALA A 101 -2.60 -17.57 -14.47
CA ALA A 101 -3.93 -17.03 -14.68
C ALA A 101 -4.21 -16.84 -16.17
N PRO A 102 -5.44 -17.11 -16.64
CA PRO A 102 -5.79 -16.90 -18.04
C PRO A 102 -5.83 -15.40 -18.38
N ILE A 103 -5.26 -15.06 -19.53
CA ILE A 103 -5.36 -13.74 -20.15
C ILE A 103 -5.76 -13.88 -21.61
N ASN A 104 -6.41 -12.87 -22.17
CA ASN A 104 -6.90 -12.93 -23.55
C ASN A 104 -5.83 -12.48 -24.55
N PHE A 105 -5.26 -13.42 -25.30
CA PHE A 105 -4.26 -13.12 -26.33
C PHE A 105 -4.83 -12.37 -27.55
N TYR A 106 -6.15 -12.35 -27.74
CA TYR A 106 -6.76 -11.44 -28.70
C TYR A 106 -6.49 -9.99 -28.30
N ASP A 107 -6.65 -9.65 -27.03
CA ASP A 107 -6.46 -8.28 -26.53
C ASP A 107 -4.97 -7.90 -26.51
N VAL A 108 -4.08 -8.88 -26.33
CA VAL A 108 -2.63 -8.65 -26.50
C VAL A 108 -2.32 -8.22 -27.93
N HIS A 109 -2.91 -8.89 -28.92
CA HIS A 109 -2.56 -8.66 -30.33
C HIS A 109 -3.33 -7.51 -30.98
N TYR A 110 -4.63 -7.39 -30.72
CA TYR A 110 -5.53 -6.47 -31.42
C TYR A 110 -5.92 -5.25 -30.58
N ALA A 111 -5.94 -5.37 -29.25
CA ALA A 111 -6.13 -4.23 -28.35
C ALA A 111 -4.79 -3.68 -27.83
N PHE A 112 -3.66 -4.27 -28.24
CA PHE A 112 -2.30 -3.84 -27.85
C PHE A 112 -2.10 -3.78 -26.32
N THR A 113 -2.75 -4.67 -25.57
CA THR A 113 -2.58 -4.70 -24.12
C THR A 113 -1.21 -5.24 -23.71
N HIS A 114 -0.64 -4.66 -22.66
CA HIS A 114 0.69 -4.96 -22.15
C HIS A 114 0.60 -5.66 -20.80
N TYR A 115 1.50 -6.63 -20.57
CA TYR A 115 1.59 -7.36 -19.31
C TYR A 115 3.04 -7.34 -18.84
N VAL A 116 3.28 -6.80 -17.64
CA VAL A 116 4.62 -6.64 -17.08
C VAL A 116 4.67 -7.15 -15.65
N GLY A 117 5.81 -7.71 -15.25
CA GLY A 117 6.11 -8.08 -13.87
C GLY A 117 7.19 -7.16 -13.31
N THR A 118 6.99 -6.63 -12.10
CA THR A 118 7.99 -5.77 -11.44
C THR A 118 8.43 -6.39 -10.12
N SER A 119 9.69 -6.79 -10.02
CA SER A 119 10.25 -7.43 -8.81
C SER A 119 11.07 -6.48 -7.93
N GLY A 120 11.31 -5.23 -8.35
CA GLY A 120 12.03 -4.23 -7.57
C GLY A 120 12.28 -2.92 -8.31
N GLY A 121 12.81 -1.93 -7.59
CA GLY A 121 13.30 -0.67 -8.16
C GLY A 121 14.82 -0.64 -8.25
N ASN A 122 15.35 0.17 -9.15
CA ASN A 122 16.77 0.44 -9.31
C ASN A 122 17.20 1.66 -8.46
N THR A 123 18.46 2.08 -8.61
CA THR A 123 19.00 3.22 -7.84
C THR A 123 18.32 4.55 -8.19
N ASP A 124 17.89 4.72 -9.44
CA ASP A 124 17.18 5.92 -9.88
C ASP A 124 15.77 5.98 -9.29
N ASP A 125 15.09 4.85 -9.19
CA ASP A 125 13.80 4.76 -8.49
C ASP A 125 13.93 5.15 -7.01
N MET A 126 15.02 4.73 -6.35
CA MET A 126 15.29 5.13 -4.96
C MET A 126 15.55 6.63 -4.84
N ARG A 127 16.32 7.22 -5.76
CA ARG A 127 16.55 8.67 -5.79
C ARG A 127 15.25 9.45 -6.00
N ALA A 128 14.41 9.00 -6.93
CA ALA A 128 13.11 9.60 -7.20
C ALA A 128 12.18 9.53 -5.97
N ALA A 129 12.13 8.37 -5.30
CA ALA A 129 11.35 8.21 -4.08
C ALA A 129 11.84 9.15 -2.96
N VAL A 130 13.15 9.29 -2.78
CA VAL A 130 13.74 10.22 -1.79
C VAL A 130 13.39 11.67 -2.12
N ALA A 131 13.49 12.08 -3.37
CA ALA A 131 13.12 13.43 -3.79
C ALA A 131 11.65 13.74 -3.48
N LEU A 132 10.73 12.83 -3.81
CA LEU A 132 9.30 12.98 -3.50
C LEU A 132 9.01 13.08 -1.99
N MET A 133 9.75 12.33 -1.17
CA MET A 133 9.64 12.43 0.30
C MET A 133 10.19 13.76 0.83
N GLN A 134 11.32 14.24 0.31
CA GLN A 134 11.92 15.52 0.69
C GLN A 134 11.02 16.71 0.30
N GLU A 135 10.39 16.61 -0.86
CA GLU A 135 9.38 17.57 -1.34
C GLU A 135 8.04 17.45 -0.60
N LYS A 136 7.90 16.49 0.32
CA LYS A 136 6.66 16.17 1.07
C LYS A 136 5.46 15.84 0.18
N LYS A 137 5.71 15.42 -1.05
CA LYS A 137 4.69 14.94 -1.99
C LYS A 137 4.21 13.53 -1.63
N VAL A 138 5.11 12.69 -1.12
CA VAL A 138 4.78 11.34 -0.68
C VAL A 138 5.09 11.21 0.81
N GLN A 139 4.12 10.73 1.59
CA GLN A 139 4.21 10.52 3.03
C GLN A 139 4.16 9.03 3.36
N THR A 140 5.33 8.39 3.37
CA THR A 140 5.47 6.94 3.63
C THR A 140 5.07 6.52 5.04
N ALA A 141 5.05 7.43 6.01
CA ALA A 141 4.62 7.14 7.37
C ALA A 141 3.16 6.64 7.46
N LYS A 142 2.30 6.98 6.48
CA LYS A 142 0.91 6.52 6.40
C LYS A 142 0.76 4.99 6.31
N VAL A 143 1.79 4.22 5.96
CA VAL A 143 1.67 2.76 5.92
C VAL A 143 2.08 2.06 7.21
N VAL A 144 2.69 2.81 8.15
CA VAL A 144 3.12 2.29 9.45
C VAL A 144 1.90 2.07 10.33
N THR A 145 1.75 0.86 10.86
CA THR A 145 0.64 0.52 11.76
C THR A 145 1.11 0.01 13.11
N HIS A 146 2.39 -0.36 13.24
CA HIS A 146 2.98 -0.78 14.51
C HIS A 146 4.41 -0.29 14.63
N ILE A 147 4.84 -0.10 15.88
CA ILE A 147 6.23 0.06 16.28
C ILE A 147 6.62 -1.10 17.21
N LEU A 148 7.89 -1.45 17.21
CA LEU A 148 8.46 -2.45 18.12
C LEU A 148 9.96 -2.28 18.24
N GLY A 149 10.56 -2.90 19.24
CA GLY A 149 12.00 -3.01 19.41
C GLY A 149 12.58 -4.25 18.74
N LEU A 150 13.92 -4.33 18.65
CA LEU A 150 14.59 -5.54 18.15
C LEU A 150 14.27 -6.76 19.02
N ASN A 151 14.06 -6.56 20.32
CA ASN A 151 13.67 -7.58 21.30
C ASN A 151 12.38 -8.33 20.91
N ALA A 152 11.44 -7.68 20.21
CA ALA A 152 10.16 -8.27 19.80
C ALA A 152 10.13 -8.70 18.33
N ALA A 153 11.15 -8.36 17.54
CA ALA A 153 11.13 -8.52 16.08
C ALA A 153 11.10 -10.00 15.64
N GLY A 154 11.84 -10.88 16.34
CA GLY A 154 11.90 -12.31 16.02
C GLY A 154 10.54 -13.00 16.20
N GLU A 155 9.95 -12.86 17.38
CA GLU A 155 8.63 -13.44 17.69
C GLU A 155 7.53 -12.85 16.79
N THR A 156 7.52 -11.52 16.60
CA THR A 156 6.57 -10.86 15.69
C THR A 156 6.67 -11.40 14.26
N THR A 157 7.88 -11.75 13.80
CA THR A 157 8.09 -12.30 12.46
C THR A 157 7.52 -13.71 12.34
N LEU A 158 7.70 -14.55 13.37
CA LEU A 158 7.17 -15.92 13.39
C LEU A 158 5.63 -15.93 13.41
N ASP A 159 5.01 -14.93 14.04
CA ASP A 159 3.55 -14.82 14.18
C ASP A 159 2.91 -13.76 13.24
N LEU A 160 3.63 -13.34 12.21
CA LEU A 160 3.21 -12.23 11.34
C LEU A 160 1.78 -12.37 10.76
N PRO A 161 1.31 -13.58 10.36
CA PRO A 161 -0.06 -13.74 9.89
C PRO A 161 -1.13 -13.40 10.94
N ALA A 162 -0.90 -13.71 12.21
CA ALA A 162 -1.87 -13.46 13.29
C ALA A 162 -1.80 -12.01 13.80
N VAL A 163 -0.62 -11.38 13.78
CA VAL A 163 -0.41 -9.98 14.18
C VAL A 163 -1.26 -9.01 13.34
N GLY A 164 -1.43 -9.30 12.04
CA GLY A 164 -2.18 -8.43 11.14
C GLY A 164 -1.54 -7.05 10.92
N GLY A 165 -2.31 -6.06 10.43
CA GLY A 165 -1.81 -4.71 10.13
C GLY A 165 -0.90 -4.59 8.91
N GLY A 166 -0.38 -3.39 8.68
CA GLY A 166 0.48 -3.03 7.55
C GLY A 166 1.96 -3.12 7.89
N LYS A 167 2.66 -2.00 7.84
CA LYS A 167 4.11 -1.91 8.09
C LYS A 167 4.43 -1.84 9.60
N LYS A 168 5.47 -2.57 10.01
CA LYS A 168 6.02 -2.60 11.37
C LYS A 168 7.36 -1.88 11.34
N LEU A 169 7.56 -0.88 12.21
CA LEU A 169 8.80 -0.11 12.31
C LEU A 169 9.60 -0.57 13.52
N VAL A 170 10.77 -1.16 13.29
CA VAL A 170 11.65 -1.73 14.33
C VAL A 170 12.68 -0.69 14.76
N TYR A 171 12.69 -0.32 16.04
CA TYR A 171 13.72 0.48 16.68
C TYR A 171 14.78 -0.45 17.26
N THR A 172 15.94 -0.51 16.62
CA THR A 172 16.93 -1.55 16.92
C THR A 172 17.58 -1.44 18.30
N GLY A 173 17.63 -0.24 18.86
CA GLY A 173 18.22 0.03 20.18
C GLY A 173 17.21 0.18 21.32
N LYS A 174 15.90 0.06 21.06
CA LYS A 174 14.86 0.31 22.08
C LYS A 174 14.13 -0.97 22.47
N ASN A 175 13.91 -1.16 23.76
CA ASN A 175 13.14 -2.25 24.33
C ASN A 175 11.65 -1.91 24.29
N ILE A 176 10.99 -2.21 23.18
CA ILE A 176 9.58 -1.85 22.96
C ILE A 176 8.82 -3.11 22.55
N PRO A 177 7.71 -3.47 23.23
CA PRO A 177 6.87 -4.57 22.78
C PRO A 177 6.22 -4.23 21.44
N LEU A 178 5.67 -5.24 20.76
CA LEU A 178 4.84 -5.01 19.57
C LEU A 178 3.65 -4.11 19.93
N THR A 179 3.67 -2.87 19.44
CA THR A 179 2.71 -1.82 19.81
C THR A 179 1.96 -1.33 18.58
N PRO A 180 0.64 -1.59 18.47
CA PRO A 180 -0.19 -0.98 17.44
C PRO A 180 -0.32 0.53 17.65
N LEU A 181 -0.17 1.31 16.57
CA LEU A 181 -0.29 2.78 16.65
C LEU A 181 -1.69 3.25 17.06
N GLY A 182 -2.72 2.43 16.83
CA GLY A 182 -4.08 2.69 17.30
C GLY A 182 -4.35 2.31 18.76
N ASN A 183 -3.36 1.75 19.48
CA ASN A 183 -3.51 1.30 20.87
C ASN A 183 -2.26 1.64 21.69
N ILE A 184 -1.91 2.93 21.74
CA ILE A 184 -0.79 3.43 22.54
C ILE A 184 -1.26 3.67 23.98
N SER A 185 -0.59 3.04 24.94
CA SER A 185 -0.88 3.16 26.38
C SER A 185 -0.26 4.39 27.03
N ASP A 186 0.88 4.90 26.52
CA ASP A 186 1.51 6.13 27.00
C ASP A 186 0.62 7.34 26.64
N PRO A 187 0.08 8.08 27.62
CA PRO A 187 -0.82 9.20 27.35
C PRO A 187 -0.21 10.35 26.55
N GLN A 188 1.09 10.62 26.72
CA GLN A 188 1.76 11.71 25.99
C GLN A 188 1.99 11.32 24.53
N LEU A 189 2.44 10.08 24.29
CA LEU A 189 2.59 9.56 22.93
C LEU A 189 1.24 9.42 22.23
N ALA A 190 0.20 8.98 22.94
CA ALA A 190 -1.16 8.93 22.40
C ALA A 190 -1.66 10.32 21.98
N ALA A 191 -1.40 11.36 22.79
CA ALA A 191 -1.75 12.74 22.44
C ALA A 191 -0.96 13.26 21.23
N ILE A 192 0.31 12.86 21.05
CA ILE A 192 1.08 13.16 19.83
C ILE A 192 0.41 12.47 18.63
N MET A 193 0.11 11.18 18.73
CA MET A 193 -0.55 10.45 17.64
C MET A 193 -1.87 11.09 17.22
N GLU A 194 -2.68 11.53 18.18
CA GLU A 194 -3.95 12.23 17.89
C GLU A 194 -3.73 13.53 17.11
N ARG A 195 -2.75 14.36 17.50
CA ARG A 195 -2.38 15.58 16.76
C ARG A 195 -1.95 15.32 15.33
N HIS A 196 -1.33 14.17 15.07
CA HIS A 196 -0.88 13.75 13.73
C HIS A 196 -1.87 12.80 13.04
N HIS A 197 -3.13 12.80 13.46
CA HIS A 197 -4.21 12.02 12.85
C HIS A 197 -3.92 10.51 12.78
N GLY A 198 -3.27 9.97 13.80
CA GLY A 198 -2.89 8.56 13.88
C GLY A 198 -1.73 8.16 12.96
N ILE A 199 -1.07 9.11 12.29
CA ILE A 199 0.11 8.86 11.45
C ILE A 199 1.37 9.02 12.29
N TRP A 200 2.30 8.06 12.18
CA TRP A 200 3.59 8.16 12.84
C TRP A 200 4.34 9.42 12.38
N SER A 201 4.84 10.22 13.31
CA SER A 201 5.44 11.52 13.01
C SER A 201 6.84 11.64 13.61
N LYS A 202 7.58 12.66 13.16
CA LYS A 202 8.87 13.01 13.73
C LYS A 202 8.78 13.29 15.23
N GLU A 203 7.73 14.00 15.66
CA GLU A 203 7.48 14.29 17.08
C GLU A 203 7.25 13.01 17.90
N ALA A 204 6.50 12.05 17.35
CA ALA A 204 6.27 10.76 17.98
C ALA A 204 7.56 9.95 18.12
N GLU A 205 8.40 9.97 17.08
CA GLU A 205 9.71 9.31 17.07
C GLU A 205 10.69 9.94 18.07
N GLU A 206 10.80 11.27 18.09
CA GLU A 206 11.65 11.99 19.05
C GLU A 206 11.22 11.71 20.50
N TYR A 207 9.91 11.72 20.77
CA TYR A 207 9.38 11.34 22.08
C TYR A 207 9.74 9.90 22.44
N LEU A 208 9.48 8.95 21.53
CA LEU A 208 9.79 7.54 21.75
C LEU A 208 11.28 7.32 22.03
N LEU A 209 12.17 7.94 21.26
CA LEU A 209 13.62 7.79 21.42
C LEU A 209 14.12 8.34 22.76
N ALA A 210 13.48 9.41 23.28
CA ALA A 210 13.85 10.01 24.55
C ALA A 210 13.32 9.24 25.78
N HIS A 211 12.21 8.49 25.65
CA HIS A 211 11.51 7.91 26.80
C HIS A 211 11.49 6.37 26.82
N ALA A 212 11.67 5.70 25.67
CA ALA A 212 11.74 4.25 25.62
C ALA A 212 13.05 3.74 26.22
N GLU A 213 12.94 2.66 27.00
CA GLU A 213 14.09 1.94 27.56
C GLU A 213 15.02 1.45 26.44
N ASP A 214 16.34 1.57 26.63
CA ASP A 214 17.32 1.04 25.71
C ASP A 214 17.47 -0.48 25.89
N ILE A 215 17.76 -1.20 24.82
CA ILE A 215 18.20 -2.60 24.94
C ILE A 215 19.61 -2.58 25.54
N ALA A 216 19.73 -2.94 26.81
CA ALA A 216 21.01 -3.10 27.47
C ALA A 216 21.68 -4.43 27.06
N HIS A 217 23.00 -4.38 26.89
CA HIS A 217 23.84 -5.57 26.90
C HIS A 217 24.44 -5.66 28.31
N ASP A 218 24.03 -6.68 29.07
CA ASP A 218 24.80 -7.10 30.26
C ASP A 218 26.17 -7.66 29.84
#